data_AF-A0A645DVI7-F1
#
_entry.id   AF-A0A645DVI7-F1
#
_cell.length_a   1.000
_cell.length_b   1.000
_cell.length_c   1.000
_cell.angle_alpha   90.00
_cell.angle_beta   90.00
_cell.angle_gamma   90.00
#
_symmetry.space_group_name_H-M   'P 1'
#
loop_
_entity.id
_entity.type
_entity.pdbx_description
1 polymer ?
#
loop_
_entity_poly.entity_id
_entity_poly.type
_entity_poly.pdbx_seq_one_letter_code
_entity_poly.pdbx_strand_id
1 'polypeptide(L)'
;MSTWVSQLDVEYENAPIRFDINKLTLIVDTDTASIPLSRMGSGANWVSYHLLIHFSLHKHFIQAQRPVPRFLIIDQPSQVYFPPEKDIDNTGVIKESADEIAVKKMFEFMINTTESLQNSFQVIVTDHAYINEDKFKECVSEIWRDGRKLIPQDWIS
;
A
#
# COMPACT_ATOMS: atom_id res chain seq x y z
N MET A 1 -7.72 11.98 4.30
CA MET A 1 -7.73 10.72 5.09
C MET A 1 -9.12 10.13 5.12
N SER A 2 -10.11 10.74 5.79
CA SER A 2 -11.44 10.12 6.04
C SER A 2 -12.12 9.44 4.84
N THR A 3 -12.09 10.05 3.65
CA THR A 3 -12.76 9.47 2.45
C THR A 3 -12.06 8.25 1.85
N TRP A 4 -10.81 7.99 2.23
CA TRP A 4 -10.00 6.89 1.70
C TRP A 4 -9.93 5.69 2.63
N VAL A 5 -10.35 5.86 3.88
CA VAL A 5 -10.35 4.81 4.91
C VAL A 5 -11.21 3.63 4.45
N SER A 6 -12.37 3.89 3.86
CA SER A 6 -13.30 2.87 3.36
C SER A 6 -12.82 2.12 2.11
N GLN A 7 -11.69 2.52 1.53
CA GLN A 7 -11.09 1.84 0.37
C GLN A 7 -10.05 0.79 0.79
N LEU A 8 -9.69 0.75 2.07
CA LEU A 8 -8.73 -0.18 2.64
C LEU A 8 -9.39 -1.02 3.72
N ASP A 9 -8.84 -2.21 3.94
CA ASP A 9 -9.26 -3.07 5.05
C ASP A 9 -8.57 -2.57 6.33
N VAL A 10 -9.29 -1.78 7.13
CA VAL A 10 -8.80 -1.22 8.40
C VAL A 10 -9.74 -1.57 9.56
N GLU A 11 -9.14 -1.85 10.72
CA GLU A 11 -9.85 -2.22 11.96
C GLU A 11 -10.91 -1.20 12.39
N TYR A 12 -10.64 0.09 12.19
CA TYR A 12 -11.48 1.19 12.66
C TYR A 12 -11.98 2.07 11.51
N GLU A 13 -12.66 1.48 10.52
CA GLU A 13 -13.13 2.17 9.31
C GLU A 13 -14.01 3.40 9.59
N ASN A 14 -14.86 3.33 10.61
CA ASN A 14 -15.83 4.36 10.94
C ASN A 14 -15.33 5.40 11.97
N ALA A 15 -14.12 5.22 12.49
CA ALA A 15 -13.59 6.09 13.54
C ALA A 15 -12.77 7.24 12.92
N PRO A 16 -12.85 8.46 13.48
CA PRO A 16 -11.95 9.54 13.11
C PRO A 16 -10.48 9.15 13.25
N ILE A 17 -9.74 9.26 12.15
CA ILE A 17 -8.28 9.06 12.12
C ILE A 17 -7.60 10.41 11.97
N ARG A 18 -6.70 10.73 12.89
CA ARG A 18 -5.88 11.95 12.85
C ARG A 18 -4.39 11.62 12.90
N PHE A 19 -3.61 12.49 12.26
CA PHE A 19 -2.16 12.47 12.39
C PHE A 19 -1.75 13.42 13.51
N ASP A 20 -1.11 12.89 14.55
CA ASP A 20 -0.55 13.67 15.65
C ASP A 20 0.88 14.11 15.26
N ILE A 21 1.03 15.38 14.90
CA ILE A 21 2.32 15.94 14.45
C ILE A 21 3.39 15.94 15.55
N ASN A 22 3.00 16.02 16.82
CA ASN A 22 3.96 16.05 17.92
C ASN A 22 4.52 14.66 18.21
N LYS A 23 3.70 13.63 18.01
CA LYS A 23 4.07 12.23 18.23
C LYS A 23 4.47 11.50 16.93
N LEU A 24 4.29 12.15 15.78
CA LEU A 24 4.51 11.60 14.45
C LEU A 24 3.84 10.24 14.25
N THR A 25 2.58 10.13 14.70
CA THR A 25 1.82 8.87 14.65
C THR A 25 0.37 9.10 14.30
N LEU A 26 -0.27 8.08 13.74
CA LEU A 26 -1.72 8.07 13.58
C LEU A 26 -2.39 7.72 14.91
N ILE A 27 -3.52 8.38 15.17
CA ILE A 27 -4.41 8.10 16.29
C ILE A 27 -5.80 7.91 15.72
N VAL A 28 -6.41 6.78 16.08
CA VAL A 28 -7.84 6.53 15.89
C VAL A 28 -8.54 6.97 17.16
N ASP A 29 -9.51 7.86 17.04
CA ASP A 29 -10.37 8.25 18.16
C ASP A 29 -11.69 7.47 18.07
N THR A 30 -11.91 6.54 19.01
CA THR A 30 -13.20 5.85 19.19
C THR A 30 -14.06 6.60 20.21
N ASP A 31 -15.31 6.17 20.39
CA ASP A 31 -16.20 6.76 21.41
C ASP A 31 -15.63 6.67 22.84
N THR A 32 -14.71 5.74 23.08
CA THR A 32 -14.21 5.43 24.44
C THR A 32 -12.70 5.58 24.60
N ALA A 33 -11.92 5.70 23.51
CA ALA A 33 -10.47 5.75 23.60
C ALA A 33 -9.80 6.40 22.37
N SER A 34 -8.65 7.04 22.60
CA SER A 34 -7.68 7.39 21.56
C SER A 34 -6.63 6.29 21.45
N ILE A 35 -6.65 5.55 20.33
CA ILE A 35 -5.79 4.40 20.07
C ILE A 35 -4.66 4.84 19.11
N PRO A 36 -3.38 4.89 19.57
CA PRO A 36 -2.25 5.16 18.69
C PRO A 36 -1.95 3.95 17.79
N LEU A 37 -1.34 4.19 16.62
CA LEU A 37 -1.00 3.15 15.64
C LEU A 37 -0.26 1.95 16.26
N SER A 38 0.65 2.20 17.20
CA SER A 38 1.43 1.16 17.89
C SER A 38 0.59 0.19 18.74
N ARG A 39 -0.69 0.50 18.98
CA ARG A 39 -1.64 -0.33 19.74
C ARG A 39 -2.73 -0.94 18.86
N MET A 40 -2.73 -0.66 17.56
CA MET A 40 -3.66 -1.27 16.60
C MET A 40 -3.18 -2.67 16.23
N GLY A 41 -4.12 -3.61 16.09
CA GLY A 41 -3.80 -5.02 15.88
C GLY A 41 -3.53 -5.35 14.42
N SER A 42 -2.79 -6.44 14.17
CA SER A 42 -2.41 -7.00 12.86
C SER A 42 -1.43 -6.18 12.01
N GLY A 43 -0.51 -6.87 11.35
CA GLY A 43 0.38 -6.23 10.37
C GLY A 43 -0.38 -5.69 9.15
N ALA A 44 -1.48 -6.35 8.76
CA ALA A 44 -2.33 -5.91 7.66
C ALA A 44 -2.87 -4.49 7.89
N ASN A 45 -3.40 -4.23 9.09
CA ASN A 45 -3.84 -2.89 9.46
C ASN A 45 -2.69 -1.88 9.41
N TRP A 46 -1.50 -2.26 9.88
CA TRP A 46 -0.35 -1.37 9.85
C TRP A 46 -0.01 -0.94 8.41
N VAL A 47 0.02 -1.88 7.46
CA VAL A 47 0.22 -1.56 6.03
C VAL A 47 -0.85 -0.59 5.54
N SER A 48 -2.13 -0.87 5.79
CA SER A 48 -3.25 0.03 5.41
C SER A 48 -3.07 1.44 5.99
N TYR A 49 -2.74 1.55 7.27
CA TYR A 49 -2.54 2.85 7.93
C TYR A 49 -1.32 3.61 7.40
N HIS A 50 -0.22 2.91 7.11
CA HIS A 50 0.96 3.50 6.48
C HIS A 50 0.64 4.03 5.08
N LEU A 51 -0.07 3.25 4.27
CA LEU A 51 -0.53 3.71 2.96
C LEU A 51 -1.42 4.95 3.09
N LEU A 52 -2.40 4.93 4.00
CA LEU A 52 -3.28 6.09 4.25
C LEU A 52 -2.51 7.37 4.56
N ILE A 53 -1.54 7.31 5.48
CA ILE A 53 -0.80 8.52 5.87
C ILE A 53 0.15 8.97 4.77
N HIS A 54 0.88 8.07 4.12
CA HIS A 54 1.80 8.45 3.04
C HIS A 54 1.07 9.10 1.87
N PHE A 55 -0.02 8.50 1.38
CA PHE A 55 -0.83 9.09 0.31
C PHE A 55 -1.46 10.42 0.73
N SER A 56 -1.91 10.53 1.98
CA SER A 56 -2.51 11.76 2.48
C SER A 56 -1.51 12.91 2.63
N LEU A 57 -0.28 12.61 3.06
CA LEU A 57 0.82 13.57 3.11
C LEU A 57 1.21 14.03 1.70
N HIS A 58 1.38 13.10 0.75
CA HIS A 58 1.69 13.48 -0.63
C HIS A 58 0.58 14.32 -1.26
N LYS A 59 -0.70 13.97 -1.07
CA LYS A 59 -1.82 14.82 -1.50
C LYS A 59 -1.72 16.21 -0.90
N HIS A 60 -1.46 16.32 0.41
CA HIS A 60 -1.32 17.60 1.09
C HIS A 60 -0.15 18.41 0.51
N PHE A 61 1.02 17.79 0.30
CA PHE A 61 2.19 18.46 -0.27
C PHE A 61 1.97 18.93 -1.69
N ILE A 62 1.27 18.15 -2.52
CA ILE A 62 0.88 18.54 -3.88
C ILE A 62 -0.04 19.76 -3.85
N GLN A 63 -1.11 19.70 -3.04
CA GLN A 63 -2.10 20.78 -2.94
C GLN A 63 -1.50 22.08 -2.38
N ALA A 64 -0.62 21.96 -1.40
CA ALA A 64 0.07 23.10 -0.79
C ALA A 64 1.31 23.55 -1.58
N GLN A 65 1.61 22.95 -2.75
CA GLN A 65 2.78 23.24 -3.57
C GLN A 65 4.10 23.20 -2.77
N ARG A 66 4.24 22.21 -1.89
CA ARG A 66 5.47 22.02 -1.11
C ARG A 66 6.56 21.35 -1.97
N PRO A 67 7.85 21.67 -1.74
CA PRO A 67 8.97 21.11 -2.52
C PRO A 67 9.35 19.69 -2.04
N VAL A 68 8.36 18.81 -1.89
CA VAL A 68 8.57 17.39 -1.55
C VAL A 68 8.56 16.58 -2.85
N PRO A 69 9.48 15.62 -3.03
CA PRO A 69 9.41 14.70 -4.16
C PRO A 69 8.02 14.09 -4.31
N ARG A 70 7.50 14.11 -5.54
CA ARG A 70 6.14 13.66 -5.84
C ARG A 70 6.11 12.21 -6.30
N PHE A 71 6.98 11.39 -5.72
CA PHE A 71 6.97 9.95 -5.92
C PHE A 71 7.04 9.21 -4.59
N LEU A 72 6.48 8.01 -4.56
CA LEU A 72 6.53 7.08 -3.43
C LEU A 72 6.99 5.71 -3.91
N ILE A 73 8.00 5.14 -3.27
CA ILE A 73 8.49 3.78 -3.54
C ILE A 73 8.05 2.89 -2.39
N ILE A 74 7.43 1.75 -2.71
CA ILE A 74 6.90 0.80 -1.73
C ILE A 74 7.44 -0.58 -2.06
N ASP A 75 8.12 -1.19 -1.08
CA ASP A 75 8.73 -2.51 -1.24
C ASP A 75 7.90 -3.58 -0.53
N GLN A 76 7.42 -4.54 -1.32
CA GLN A 76 6.66 -5.72 -0.92
C GLN A 76 5.48 -5.47 0.04
N PRO A 77 4.56 -4.52 -0.26
CA PRO A 77 3.42 -4.25 0.62
C PRO A 77 2.49 -5.46 0.80
N SER A 78 2.44 -6.40 -0.16
CA SER A 78 1.57 -7.57 -0.06
C SER A 78 2.06 -8.64 0.93
N GLN A 79 3.33 -8.61 1.33
CA GLN A 79 3.98 -9.67 2.10
C GLN A 79 3.23 -10.03 3.39
N VAL A 80 2.61 -9.04 4.02
CA VAL A 80 1.89 -9.25 5.28
C VAL A 80 0.62 -10.09 5.10
N TYR A 81 -0.01 -10.00 3.92
CA TYR A 81 -1.17 -10.81 3.55
C TYR A 81 -0.72 -12.14 2.93
N PHE A 82 0.37 -12.10 2.16
CA PHE A 82 0.90 -13.21 1.40
C PHE A 82 2.41 -13.39 1.67
N PRO A 83 2.78 -14.01 2.80
CA PRO A 83 4.18 -14.21 3.12
C PRO A 83 4.79 -15.26 2.18
N PRO A 84 6.13 -15.22 1.95
CA PRO A 84 6.78 -16.02 0.91
C PRO A 84 6.50 -17.53 0.99
N GLU A 85 6.18 -18.06 2.16
CA GLU A 85 5.84 -19.47 2.37
C GLU A 85 4.52 -19.87 1.68
N LYS A 86 3.66 -18.92 1.33
CA LYS A 86 2.41 -19.17 0.59
C LYS A 86 2.60 -19.22 -0.93
N ASP A 87 3.73 -18.73 -1.48
CA ASP A 87 4.06 -18.76 -2.91
C ASP A 87 5.01 -19.92 -3.27
N ILE A 88 4.57 -21.14 -3.00
CA ILE A 88 5.41 -22.35 -3.12
C ILE A 88 6.02 -22.50 -4.54
N ASP A 89 5.26 -22.12 -5.56
CA ASP A 89 5.66 -22.25 -6.97
C ASP A 89 6.33 -20.97 -7.53
N ASN A 90 6.55 -19.93 -6.71
CA ASN A 90 7.01 -18.60 -7.14
C ASN A 90 6.18 -18.03 -8.31
N THR A 91 4.88 -18.31 -8.32
CA THR A 91 3.95 -17.87 -9.36
C THR A 91 3.31 -16.54 -9.01
N GLY A 92 3.30 -16.17 -7.72
CA GLY A 92 2.61 -15.00 -7.20
C GLY A 92 1.09 -15.06 -7.35
N VAL A 93 0.56 -16.24 -7.71
CA VAL A 93 -0.87 -16.48 -7.87
C VAL A 93 -1.46 -16.66 -6.49
N ILE A 94 -2.30 -15.71 -6.11
CA ILE A 94 -3.05 -15.78 -4.87
C ILE A 94 -4.24 -16.71 -5.09
N LYS A 95 -4.51 -17.61 -4.14
CA LYS A 95 -5.73 -18.42 -4.13
C LYS A 95 -6.85 -17.62 -3.48
N GLU A 96 -8.07 -17.73 -4.01
CA GLU A 96 -9.26 -17.03 -3.49
C GLU A 96 -9.37 -17.21 -1.97
N SER A 97 -9.03 -16.15 -1.26
CA SER A 97 -8.93 -16.08 0.19
C SER A 97 -9.19 -14.65 0.68
N ALA A 98 -9.45 -14.48 1.97
CA ALA A 98 -9.58 -13.15 2.56
C ALA A 98 -8.32 -12.28 2.33
N ASP A 99 -7.14 -12.91 2.30
CA ASP A 99 -5.87 -12.25 2.01
C ASP A 99 -5.81 -11.72 0.57
N GLU A 100 -6.34 -12.47 -0.41
CA GLU A 100 -6.42 -12.01 -1.80
C GLU A 100 -7.28 -10.75 -1.94
N ILE A 101 -8.43 -10.75 -1.29
CA ILE A 101 -9.36 -9.61 -1.31
C ILE A 101 -8.66 -8.38 -0.71
N ALA A 102 -7.92 -8.54 0.38
CA ALA A 102 -7.21 -7.44 1.02
C ALA A 102 -6.05 -6.91 0.15
N VAL A 103 -5.26 -7.80 -0.48
CA VAL A 103 -4.20 -7.40 -1.43
C VAL A 103 -4.79 -6.67 -2.63
N LYS A 104 -5.90 -7.17 -3.18
CA LYS A 104 -6.62 -6.52 -4.27
C LYS A 104 -7.07 -5.12 -3.88
N LYS A 105 -7.79 -4.97 -2.76
CA LYS A 105 -8.23 -3.66 -2.25
C LYS A 105 -7.06 -2.69 -2.05
N MET A 106 -5.94 -3.20 -1.53
CA MET A 106 -4.73 -2.42 -1.34
C MET A 106 -4.17 -1.87 -2.66
N PHE A 107 -4.03 -2.70 -3.69
CA PHE A 107 -3.56 -2.25 -5.01
C PHE A 107 -4.59 -1.35 -5.70
N GLU A 108 -5.88 -1.65 -5.64
CA GLU A 108 -6.94 -0.78 -6.15
C GLU A 108 -6.88 0.60 -5.49
N PHE A 109 -6.73 0.67 -4.16
CA PHE A 109 -6.54 1.92 -3.42
C PHE A 109 -5.34 2.71 -3.96
N MET A 110 -4.18 2.06 -4.09
CA MET A 110 -2.97 2.73 -4.58
C MET A 110 -3.14 3.27 -5.99
N ILE A 111 -3.68 2.46 -6.91
CA ILE A 111 -3.88 2.87 -8.31
C ILE A 111 -4.91 3.99 -8.40
N ASN A 112 -6.11 3.81 -7.82
CA ASN A 112 -7.19 4.80 -7.84
C ASN A 112 -6.74 6.13 -7.22
N THR A 113 -6.02 6.08 -6.10
CA THR A 113 -5.57 7.30 -5.43
C THR A 113 -4.49 8.00 -6.23
N THR A 114 -3.57 7.27 -6.86
CA THR A 114 -2.55 7.84 -7.74
C THR A 114 -3.19 8.50 -8.96
N GLU A 115 -4.12 7.82 -9.63
CA GLU A 115 -4.89 8.36 -10.76
C GLU A 115 -5.66 9.63 -10.38
N SER A 116 -6.25 9.67 -9.18
CA SER A 116 -6.98 10.85 -8.69
C SER A 116 -6.10 12.09 -8.52
N LEU A 117 -4.77 11.90 -8.38
CA LEU A 117 -3.77 12.96 -8.30
C LEU A 117 -3.13 13.26 -9.66
N GLN A 118 -3.58 12.61 -10.74
CA GLN A 118 -3.16 12.82 -12.12
C GLN A 118 -1.62 12.76 -12.26
N ASN A 119 -1.04 13.57 -13.14
CA ASN A 119 0.40 13.63 -13.39
C ASN A 119 1.19 14.33 -12.26
N SER A 120 0.59 14.55 -11.10
CA SER A 120 1.25 15.18 -9.95
C SER A 120 1.76 14.20 -8.91
N PHE A 121 1.57 12.88 -9.09
CA PHE A 121 2.06 11.88 -8.15
C PHE A 121 2.41 10.58 -8.88
N GLN A 122 3.54 9.96 -8.50
CA GLN A 122 3.96 8.67 -9.02
C GLN A 122 4.12 7.67 -7.87
N VAL A 123 3.64 6.45 -8.06
CA VAL A 123 3.88 5.36 -7.11
C VAL A 123 4.61 4.25 -7.83
N ILE A 124 5.71 3.77 -7.24
CA ILE A 124 6.52 2.67 -7.74
C ILE A 124 6.43 1.56 -6.69
N VAL A 125 5.98 0.38 -7.11
CA VAL A 125 5.82 -0.77 -6.21
C VAL A 125 6.65 -1.92 -6.73
N THR A 126 7.43 -2.54 -5.84
CA THR A 126 8.07 -3.84 -6.07
C THR A 126 7.33 -4.88 -5.26
N ASP A 127 6.84 -5.95 -5.88
CA ASP A 127 6.05 -6.97 -5.18
C ASP A 127 6.13 -8.33 -5.90
N HIS A 128 5.80 -9.40 -5.17
CA HIS A 128 5.62 -10.75 -5.71
C HIS A 128 4.16 -11.02 -6.12
N ALA A 129 3.19 -10.26 -5.61
CA ALA A 129 1.79 -10.41 -5.95
C ALA A 129 1.54 -10.10 -7.43
N TYR A 130 0.75 -10.94 -8.10
CA TYR A 130 0.29 -10.71 -9.46
C TYR A 130 -1.23 -10.90 -9.55
N ILE A 131 -1.97 -9.79 -9.67
CA ILE A 131 -3.43 -9.80 -9.74
C ILE A 131 -3.86 -9.93 -11.20
N ASN A 132 -4.71 -10.90 -11.51
CA ASN A 132 -5.18 -11.16 -12.87
C ASN A 132 -6.31 -10.19 -13.30
N GLU A 133 -6.09 -8.89 -13.15
CA GLU A 133 -7.05 -7.84 -13.51
C GLU A 133 -6.41 -6.80 -14.41
N ASP A 134 -7.17 -6.32 -15.39
CA ASP A 134 -6.63 -5.47 -16.46
C ASP A 134 -6.01 -4.18 -15.91
N LYS A 135 -6.66 -3.54 -14.93
CA LYS A 135 -6.14 -2.33 -14.28
C LYS A 135 -4.79 -2.54 -13.59
N PHE A 136 -4.59 -3.70 -12.95
CA PHE A 136 -3.31 -4.03 -12.34
C PHE A 136 -2.26 -4.33 -13.42
N LYS A 137 -2.61 -5.14 -14.43
CA LYS A 137 -1.72 -5.53 -15.54
C LYS A 137 -1.20 -4.32 -16.32
N GLU A 138 -2.05 -3.32 -16.56
CA GLU A 138 -1.67 -2.07 -17.21
C GLU A 138 -0.62 -1.28 -16.43
N CYS A 139 -0.54 -1.47 -15.10
CA CYS A 139 0.46 -0.84 -14.24
C CYS A 139 1.77 -1.66 -14.15
N VAL A 140 1.79 -2.93 -14.58
CA VAL A 140 2.98 -3.79 -14.50
C VAL A 140 3.99 -3.37 -15.57
N SER A 141 5.13 -2.83 -15.13
CA SER A 141 6.22 -2.44 -16.03
C SER A 141 7.19 -3.58 -16.33
N GLU A 142 7.50 -4.41 -15.33
CA GLU A 142 8.49 -5.49 -15.45
C GLU A 142 8.04 -6.72 -14.64
N ILE A 143 8.41 -7.92 -15.11
CA ILE A 143 8.18 -9.18 -14.40
C ILE A 143 9.50 -9.94 -14.27
N TRP A 144 9.96 -10.11 -13.02
CA TRP A 144 11.18 -10.82 -12.69
C TRP A 144 10.90 -12.24 -12.18
N ARG A 145 10.44 -13.11 -13.10
CA ARG A 145 10.23 -14.55 -12.88
C ARG A 145 11.08 -15.38 -13.85
N ASP A 146 11.14 -16.69 -13.64
CA ASP A 146 11.78 -17.66 -14.55
C ASP A 146 13.24 -17.33 -14.89
N GLY A 147 14.02 -16.99 -13.86
CA GLY A 147 15.44 -16.66 -14.00
C GLY A 147 15.74 -15.20 -14.36
N ARG A 148 14.72 -14.40 -14.75
CA ARG A 148 14.88 -12.93 -14.82
C ARG A 148 14.92 -12.35 -13.42
N LYS A 149 15.76 -11.32 -13.21
CA LYS A 149 16.01 -10.68 -11.92
C LYS A 149 16.04 -9.17 -12.09
N LEU A 150 15.66 -8.44 -11.04
CA LEU A 150 15.78 -6.97 -11.00
C LEU A 150 17.24 -6.55 -11.20
N ILE A 151 18.18 -7.26 -10.56
CA ILE A 151 19.61 -7.10 -10.79
C ILE A 151 20.02 -8.14 -11.85
N PRO A 152 20.39 -7.72 -13.06
CA PRO A 152 20.83 -8.64 -14.11
C PRO A 152 22.03 -9.47 -13.66
N GLN A 153 22.05 -10.76 -14.02
CA GLN A 153 23.11 -11.66 -13.56
C GLN A 153 24.49 -11.30 -14.12
N ASP A 154 24.52 -10.71 -15.32
CA ASP A 154 25.71 -10.19 -15.98
C ASP A 154 26.32 -8.96 -15.29
N TRP A 155 25.63 -8.33 -14.34
CA TRP A 155 26.20 -7.24 -13.54
C TRP A 155 27.04 -7.74 -12.36
N ILE A 156 26.82 -8.99 -11.96
CA ILE A 156 27.47 -9.61 -10.80
C ILE A 156 28.67 -10.47 -11.24
N SER A 157 28.83 -10.69 -12.54
CA SER A 157 29.93 -11.45 -13.15
C SER A 157 31.19 -10.63 -13.40
#